data_AF-A0A927G0I1-F1
#
_entry.id   AF-A0A927G0I1-F1
#
_cell.length_a   1.000
_cell.length_b   1.000
_cell.length_c   1.000
_cell.angle_alpha   90.00
_cell.angle_beta   90.00
_cell.angle_gamma   90.00
#
_symmetry.space_group_name_H-M   'P 1'
#
loop_
_entity.id
_entity.type
_entity.pdbx_description
1 polymer ?
#
loop_
_entity_poly.entity_id
_entity_poly.type
_entity_poly.pdbx_seq_one_letter_code
_entity_poly.pdbx_strand_id
1 'polypeptide(L)'
;MTNDVIVEELNTLLRGTYMGVRSFEHYIQELDHDDLRANFQDMQQELKQNASKIAERIQNLGGIPADDEGVSGSMHSFMHKVMLPHDKTKIIEDAIKGIDNYGIHYSEELVKGDLDTTSKQIVEDVINTNRGHVEKLRQLLH
;
A
#
# COMPACT_ATOMS: atom_id res chain seq x y z
N MET A 1 25.39 -8.96 4.49
CA MET A 1 24.18 -8.53 5.20
C MET A 1 23.45 -9.73 5.72
N THR A 2 22.78 -9.60 6.86
CA THR A 2 21.94 -10.69 7.38
C THR A 2 20.56 -10.58 6.75
N ASN A 3 19.95 -11.73 6.45
CA ASN A 3 18.58 -11.77 5.95
C ASN A 3 17.60 -11.04 6.89
N ASP A 4 17.93 -10.92 8.18
CA ASP A 4 17.12 -10.25 9.20
C ASP A 4 16.80 -8.79 8.86
N VAL A 5 17.78 -8.03 8.36
CA VAL A 5 17.55 -6.61 7.98
C VAL A 5 16.61 -6.51 6.79
N ILE A 6 16.81 -7.35 5.77
CA ILE A 6 15.95 -7.41 4.58
C ILE A 6 14.53 -7.82 4.99
N VAL A 7 14.40 -8.81 5.88
CA VAL A 7 13.12 -9.26 6.42
C VAL A 7 12.42 -8.15 7.18
N GLU A 8 13.12 -7.34 7.96
CA GLU A 8 12.55 -6.20 8.70
C GLU A 8 12.03 -5.10 7.74
N GLU A 9 12.83 -4.75 6.73
CA GLU A 9 12.44 -3.76 5.72
C GLU A 9 11.21 -4.22 4.91
N LEU A 10 11.22 -5.48 4.43
CA LEU A 10 10.10 -6.05 3.71
C LEU A 10 8.85 -6.17 4.60
N ASN A 11 9.00 -6.50 5.88
CA ASN A 11 7.88 -6.50 6.81
C ASN A 11 7.28 -5.11 7.01
N THR A 12 8.11 -4.08 7.01
CA THR A 12 7.63 -2.70 7.10
C THR A 12 6.85 -2.30 5.84
N LEU A 13 7.36 -2.65 4.66
CA LEU A 13 6.63 -2.46 3.39
C LEU A 13 5.31 -3.25 3.36
N LEU A 14 5.31 -4.50 3.86
CA LEU A 14 4.13 -5.36 3.91
C LEU A 14 3.02 -4.73 4.75
N ARG A 15 3.36 -4.20 5.94
CA ARG A 15 2.39 -3.47 6.79
C ARG A 15 1.81 -2.27 6.05
N GLY A 16 2.65 -1.44 5.42
CA GLY A 16 2.20 -0.31 4.61
C GLY A 16 1.28 -0.73 3.45
N THR A 17 1.54 -1.87 2.84
CA THR A 17 0.70 -2.43 1.77
C THR A 17 -0.67 -2.85 2.32
N TYR A 18 -0.73 -3.52 3.48
CA TYR A 18 -2.00 -3.83 4.15
C TYR A 18 -2.78 -2.58 4.57
N MET A 19 -2.11 -1.49 4.94
CA MET A 19 -2.76 -0.20 5.18
C MET A 19 -3.51 0.29 3.94
N GLY A 20 -2.85 0.22 2.77
CA GLY A 20 -3.47 0.55 1.50
C GLY A 20 -4.72 -0.29 1.25
N VAL A 21 -4.63 -1.62 1.40
CA VAL A 21 -5.76 -2.54 1.21
C VAL A 21 -6.98 -2.13 2.06
N ARG A 22 -6.76 -1.83 3.35
CA ARG A 22 -7.83 -1.41 4.28
C ARG A 22 -8.38 -0.04 3.97
N SER A 23 -7.53 0.89 3.55
CA SER A 23 -7.97 2.24 3.16
C SER A 23 -8.90 2.17 1.94
N PHE A 24 -8.51 1.39 0.93
CA PHE A 24 -9.35 1.14 -0.23
C PHE A 24 -10.65 0.40 0.13
N GLU A 25 -10.62 -0.55 1.07
CA GLU A 25 -11.85 -1.19 1.57
C GLU A 25 -12.84 -0.14 2.11
N HIS A 26 -12.37 0.81 2.92
CA HIS A 26 -13.23 1.88 3.44
C HIS A 26 -13.73 2.81 2.36
N TYR A 27 -12.89 3.22 1.41
CA TYR A 27 -13.33 4.05 0.28
C TYR A 27 -14.42 3.34 -0.55
N ILE A 28 -14.24 2.05 -0.84
CA ILE A 28 -15.20 1.24 -1.61
C ILE A 28 -16.56 1.15 -0.91
N GLN A 29 -16.60 1.16 0.42
CA GLN A 29 -17.84 1.12 1.20
C GLN A 29 -18.64 2.43 1.11
N GLU A 30 -17.96 3.57 0.93
CA GLU A 30 -18.60 4.90 0.77
C GLU A 30 -18.97 5.21 -0.69
N LEU A 31 -18.47 4.41 -1.64
CA LEU A 31 -18.77 4.59 -3.06
C LEU A 31 -20.05 3.83 -3.47
N ASP A 32 -20.90 4.52 -4.20
CA ASP A 32 -22.06 3.93 -4.88
C ASP A 32 -21.63 2.85 -5.90
N HIS A 33 -22.58 2.12 -6.47
CA HIS A 33 -22.32 1.16 -7.55
C HIS A 33 -22.04 1.87 -8.88
N ASP A 34 -20.89 2.53 -8.98
CA ASP A 34 -20.42 3.25 -10.15
C ASP A 34 -19.04 2.77 -10.64
N ASP A 35 -18.58 3.36 -11.75
CA ASP A 35 -17.27 3.03 -12.34
C ASP A 35 -16.10 3.34 -11.39
N LEU A 36 -16.24 4.32 -10.51
CA LEU A 36 -15.20 4.68 -9.54
C LEU A 36 -14.97 3.55 -8.54
N ARG A 37 -16.04 2.93 -8.05
CA ARG A 37 -15.97 1.75 -7.19
C ARG A 37 -15.23 0.59 -7.85
N ALA A 38 -15.50 0.30 -9.12
CA ALA A 38 -14.81 -0.74 -9.86
C ALA A 38 -13.30 -0.44 -9.97
N ASN A 39 -12.94 0.81 -10.26
CA ASN A 39 -11.53 1.23 -10.30
C ASN A 39 -10.83 1.06 -8.95
N PHE A 40 -11.50 1.38 -7.84
CA PHE A 40 -10.95 1.20 -6.50
C PHE A 40 -10.81 -0.28 -6.12
N GLN A 41 -11.75 -1.14 -6.54
CA GLN A 41 -11.65 -2.59 -6.35
C GLN A 41 -10.46 -3.19 -7.09
N ASP A 42 -10.19 -2.76 -8.33
CA ASP A 42 -9.02 -3.19 -9.09
C ASP A 42 -7.72 -2.80 -8.37
N MET A 43 -7.62 -1.56 -7.91
CA MET A 43 -6.44 -1.09 -7.15
C MET A 43 -6.26 -1.86 -5.84
N GLN A 44 -7.34 -2.12 -5.11
CA GLN A 44 -7.29 -2.94 -3.89
C GLN A 44 -6.77 -4.35 -4.19
N GLN A 45 -7.17 -4.94 -5.32
CA GLN A 45 -6.74 -6.27 -5.73
C GLN A 45 -5.26 -6.30 -6.10
N GLU A 46 -4.73 -5.27 -6.76
CA GLU A 46 -3.30 -5.12 -7.04
C GLU A 46 -2.48 -4.98 -5.75
N LEU A 47 -2.97 -4.22 -4.76
CA LEU A 47 -2.35 -4.13 -3.43
C LEU A 47 -2.31 -5.48 -2.71
N LYS A 48 -3.39 -6.28 -2.77
CA LYS A 48 -3.45 -7.65 -2.20
C LYS A 48 -2.43 -8.58 -2.87
N GLN A 49 -2.26 -8.48 -4.19
CA GLN A 49 -1.25 -9.25 -4.92
C GLN A 49 0.17 -8.85 -4.51
N ASN A 50 0.42 -7.55 -4.38
CA ASN A 50 1.70 -7.03 -3.90
C ASN A 50 2.02 -7.48 -2.48
N ALA A 51 1.07 -7.42 -1.55
CA ALA A 51 1.22 -7.95 -0.20
C ALA A 51 1.61 -9.44 -0.21
N SER A 52 0.97 -10.23 -1.08
CA SER A 52 1.28 -11.67 -1.22
C SER A 52 2.72 -11.91 -1.70
N LYS A 53 3.19 -11.15 -2.70
CA LYS A 53 4.58 -11.24 -3.20
C LYS A 53 5.61 -10.87 -2.12
N ILE A 54 5.34 -9.83 -1.34
CA ILE A 54 6.23 -9.39 -0.25
C ILE A 54 6.28 -10.47 0.85
N ALA A 55 5.12 -10.99 1.26
CA ALA A 55 5.03 -12.05 2.27
C ALA A 55 5.78 -13.32 1.85
N GLU A 56 5.61 -13.75 0.59
CA GLU A 56 6.35 -14.88 0.03
C GLU A 56 7.86 -14.64 0.08
N ARG A 57 8.32 -13.42 -0.27
CA ARG A 57 9.75 -13.08 -0.21
C ARG A 57 10.30 -13.15 1.22
N ILE A 58 9.56 -12.65 2.20
CA ILE A 58 9.93 -12.74 3.61
C ILE A 58 10.10 -14.21 4.03
N GLN A 59 9.16 -15.09 3.67
CA GLN A 59 9.25 -16.52 3.97
C GLN A 59 10.46 -17.18 3.31
N ASN A 60 10.74 -16.84 2.04
CA ASN A 60 11.90 -17.33 1.30
C ASN A 60 13.24 -16.93 1.93
N LEU A 61 13.27 -15.83 2.68
CA LEU A 61 14.43 -15.38 3.44
C LEU A 61 14.54 -16.01 4.84
N GLY A 62 13.57 -16.84 5.23
CA GLY A 62 13.45 -17.48 6.55
C GLY A 62 12.74 -16.63 7.60
N GLY A 63 12.15 -15.49 7.20
CA GLY A 63 11.41 -14.60 8.09
C GLY A 63 9.95 -14.98 8.26
N ILE A 64 9.29 -14.34 9.24
CA ILE A 64 7.85 -14.44 9.45
C ILE A 64 7.20 -13.16 8.88
N PRO A 65 6.29 -13.27 7.90
CA PRO A 65 5.55 -12.13 7.39
C PRO A 65 4.67 -11.51 8.47
N ALA A 66 4.61 -10.19 8.50
CA ALA A 66 3.65 -9.42 9.26
C ALA A 66 2.24 -9.82 8.82
N ASP A 67 1.36 -9.99 9.78
CA ASP A 67 -0.06 -10.12 9.54
C ASP A 67 -0.69 -8.74 9.28
N ASP A 68 -1.95 -8.75 8.84
CA ASP A 68 -2.71 -7.52 8.72
C ASP A 68 -3.15 -7.00 10.11
N GLU A 69 -3.30 -7.87 11.11
CA GLU A 69 -3.74 -7.56 12.48
C GLU A 69 -2.71 -6.74 13.29
N GLY A 70 -1.43 -6.75 12.90
CA GLY A 70 -0.33 -5.97 13.49
C GLY A 70 -0.36 -4.48 13.16
N VAL A 71 -1.44 -3.80 13.57
CA VAL A 71 -1.62 -2.35 13.46
C VAL A 71 -0.60 -1.63 14.33
N SER A 72 0.41 -1.00 13.72
CA SER A 72 1.26 -0.06 14.44
C SER A 72 0.46 1.22 14.80
N GLY A 73 0.85 1.95 15.85
CA GLY A 73 0.12 3.16 16.27
C GLY A 73 0.01 4.25 15.19
N SER A 74 0.95 4.28 14.23
CA SER A 74 0.92 5.17 13.06
C SER A 74 -0.20 4.81 12.08
N MET A 75 -0.46 3.52 11.91
CA MET A 75 -1.52 2.98 11.07
C MET A 75 -2.90 3.27 11.66
N HIS A 76 -3.08 3.07 12.97
CA HIS A 76 -4.33 3.46 13.65
C HIS A 76 -4.61 4.98 13.50
N SER A 77 -3.58 5.80 13.66
CA SER A 77 -3.69 7.26 13.50
C SER A 77 -4.01 7.68 12.06
N PHE A 78 -3.49 6.97 11.06
CA PHE A 78 -3.83 7.22 9.65
C PHE A 78 -5.29 6.86 9.36
N MET A 79 -5.74 5.68 9.79
CA MET A 79 -7.12 5.24 9.60
C MET A 79 -8.12 6.19 10.28
N HIS A 80 -7.80 6.72 11.46
CA HIS A 80 -8.61 7.75 12.13
C HIS A 80 -8.63 9.09 11.36
N LYS A 81 -7.61 9.39 10.55
CA LYS A 81 -7.55 10.62 9.73
C LYS A 81 -8.27 10.48 8.39
N VAL A 82 -8.56 9.27 7.93
CA VAL A 82 -9.46 9.02 6.81
C VAL A 82 -10.88 9.34 7.29
N MET A 83 -11.24 10.63 7.34
CA MET A 83 -12.63 11.05 7.54
C MET A 83 -13.40 10.71 6.28
N LEU A 84 -14.42 9.86 6.36
CA LEU A 84 -15.26 9.41 5.23
C LEU A 84 -15.93 10.61 4.54
N PRO A 85 -15.37 11.14 3.44
CA PRO A 85 -16.03 12.19 2.71
C PRO A 85 -17.12 11.52 1.88
N HIS A 86 -18.37 11.97 1.95
CA HIS A 86 -19.41 11.49 1.01
C HIS A 86 -19.21 12.05 -0.42
N ASP A 87 -18.09 12.74 -0.66
CA ASP A 87 -17.75 13.42 -1.89
C ASP A 87 -16.67 12.61 -2.62
N LYS A 88 -17.00 12.12 -3.82
CA LYS A 88 -16.12 11.29 -4.65
C LYS A 88 -14.78 11.97 -4.92
N THR A 89 -14.78 13.28 -5.17
CA THR A 89 -13.56 14.06 -5.41
C THR A 89 -12.65 14.00 -4.18
N LYS A 90 -13.22 14.17 -2.99
CA LYS A 90 -12.45 14.10 -1.73
C LYS A 90 -11.94 12.69 -1.44
N ILE A 91 -12.74 11.65 -1.74
CA ILE A 91 -12.28 10.24 -1.63
C ILE A 91 -11.06 10.02 -2.53
N ILE A 92 -11.10 10.48 -3.78
CA ILE A 92 -9.99 10.36 -4.73
C ILE A 92 -8.76 11.14 -4.23
N GLU A 93 -8.95 12.39 -3.77
CA GLU A 93 -7.85 13.21 -3.23
C GLU A 93 -7.19 12.55 -2.00
N ASP A 94 -7.99 11.99 -1.09
CA ASP A 94 -7.46 11.33 0.11
C ASP A 94 -6.79 10.00 -0.23
N ALA A 95 -7.29 9.25 -1.22
CA ALA A 95 -6.60 8.09 -1.76
C ALA A 95 -5.24 8.47 -2.35
N ILE A 96 -5.16 9.53 -3.18
CA ILE A 96 -3.90 10.05 -3.73
C ILE A 96 -2.92 10.41 -2.61
N LYS A 97 -3.36 11.20 -1.61
CA LYS A 97 -2.51 11.59 -0.48
C LYS A 97 -2.01 10.38 0.31
N GLY A 98 -2.86 9.36 0.51
CA GLY A 98 -2.49 8.13 1.19
C GLY A 98 -1.40 7.38 0.43
N ILE A 99 -1.56 7.21 -0.88
CA ILE A 99 -0.60 6.50 -1.72
C ILE A 99 0.72 7.28 -1.85
N ASP A 100 0.68 8.58 -2.10
CA ASP A 100 1.88 9.42 -2.22
C ASP A 100 2.72 9.38 -0.93
N ASN A 101 2.09 9.53 0.23
CA ASN A 101 2.81 9.58 1.50
C ASN A 101 3.32 8.20 1.96
N TYR A 102 2.47 7.17 1.92
CA TYR A 102 2.78 5.87 2.52
C TYR A 102 3.21 4.82 1.48
N GLY A 103 2.54 4.78 0.34
CA GLY A 103 2.83 3.83 -0.74
C GLY A 103 4.07 4.18 -1.56
N ILE A 104 4.44 5.46 -1.65
CA ILE A 104 5.58 5.93 -2.45
C ILE A 104 6.66 6.49 -1.52
N HIS A 105 6.45 7.67 -0.92
CA HIS A 105 7.51 8.38 -0.20
C HIS A 105 8.07 7.58 0.97
N TYR A 106 7.21 7.08 1.85
CA TYR A 106 7.64 6.25 2.98
C TYR A 106 8.32 4.96 2.51
N SER A 107 7.81 4.33 1.45
CA SER A 107 8.40 3.11 0.88
C SER A 107 9.79 3.37 0.28
N GLU A 108 10.00 4.49 -0.41
CA GLU A 108 11.32 4.91 -0.91
C GLU A 108 12.31 5.20 0.22
N GLU A 109 11.86 5.85 1.29
CA GLU A 109 12.69 6.15 2.45
C GLU A 109 13.13 4.89 3.21
N LEU A 110 12.27 3.87 3.27
CA LEU A 110 12.59 2.57 3.87
C LEU A 110 13.62 1.78 3.06
N VAL A 111 13.62 1.95 1.74
CA VAL A 111 14.44 1.15 0.81
C VAL A 111 15.83 1.75 0.60
N LYS A 112 16.24 2.66 1.50
CA LYS A 112 17.62 3.15 1.58
C LYS A 112 18.60 2.07 2.06
N GLY A 113 18.08 0.93 2.50
CA GLY A 113 18.84 -0.28 2.82
C GLY A 113 19.44 -0.95 1.59
N ASP A 114 20.39 -1.83 1.86
CA ASP A 114 21.18 -2.53 0.85
C ASP A 114 20.46 -3.86 0.53
N LEU A 115 19.26 -3.76 -0.06
CA LEU A 115 18.44 -4.91 -0.43
C LEU A 115 19.16 -5.83 -1.43
N ASP A 116 18.96 -7.13 -1.31
CA ASP A 116 19.36 -8.05 -2.38
C ASP A 116 18.55 -7.78 -3.66
N THR A 117 19.08 -8.21 -4.81
CA THR A 117 18.49 -7.93 -6.13
C THR A 117 17.02 -8.33 -6.26
N THR A 118 16.62 -9.48 -5.71
CA THR A 118 15.23 -9.94 -5.80
C THR A 118 14.32 -9.11 -4.90
N SER A 119 14.74 -8.83 -3.67
CA SER A 119 13.97 -7.98 -2.75
C SER A 119 13.81 -6.57 -3.32
N LYS A 120 14.90 -6.00 -3.86
CA LYS A 120 14.87 -4.68 -4.51
C LYS A 120 13.87 -4.62 -5.66
N GLN A 121 13.87 -5.62 -6.55
CA GLN A 121 12.92 -5.66 -7.66
C GLN A 121 11.47 -5.69 -7.17
N ILE A 122 11.17 -6.49 -6.14
CA ILE A 122 9.81 -6.56 -5.56
C ILE A 122 9.40 -5.18 -5.02
N VAL A 123 10.29 -4.48 -4.31
CA VAL A 123 9.96 -3.15 -3.79
C VAL A 123 9.74 -2.15 -4.94
N GLU A 124 10.60 -2.15 -5.95
CA GLU A 124 10.46 -1.27 -7.12
C GLU A 124 9.13 -1.51 -7.84
N ASP A 125 8.72 -2.77 -8.01
CA ASP A 125 7.44 -3.13 -8.62
C ASP A 125 6.25 -2.61 -7.80
N VAL A 126 6.32 -2.70 -6.46
CA VAL A 126 5.28 -2.19 -5.55
C VAL A 126 5.17 -0.66 -5.64
N ILE A 127 6.30 0.05 -5.59
CA ILE A 127 6.33 1.52 -5.70
C ILE A 127 5.82 1.96 -7.07
N ASN A 128 6.20 1.28 -8.14
CA ASN A 128 5.73 1.59 -9.50
C ASN A 128 4.22 1.34 -9.66
N THR A 129 3.70 0.27 -9.05
CA THR A 129 2.24 0.04 -8.98
C THR A 129 1.53 1.22 -8.31
N ASN A 130 2.05 1.66 -7.15
CA ASN A 130 1.50 2.80 -6.41
C ASN A 130 1.53 4.11 -7.21
N ARG A 131 2.63 4.39 -7.92
CA ARG A 131 2.71 5.55 -8.85
C ARG A 131 1.66 5.45 -9.96
N GLY A 132 1.46 4.26 -10.53
CA GLY A 132 0.43 4.00 -11.54
C GLY A 132 -0.99 4.26 -11.00
N HIS A 133 -1.27 3.86 -9.76
CA HIS A 133 -2.54 4.16 -9.10
C HIS A 133 -2.77 5.67 -8.95
N VAL A 134 -1.76 6.43 -8.52
CA VAL A 134 -1.85 7.90 -8.39
C VAL A 134 -2.19 8.55 -9.73
N GLU A 135 -1.53 8.15 -10.81
CA GLU A 135 -1.80 8.69 -12.15
C GLU A 135 -3.22 8.34 -12.62
N LYS A 136 -3.68 7.10 -12.38
CA LYS A 136 -5.05 6.68 -12.70
C LYS A 136 -6.09 7.46 -11.89
N LEU A 137 -5.85 7.70 -10.61
CA LEU A 137 -6.73 8.51 -9.75
C LEU A 137 -6.78 9.98 -10.19
N ARG A 138 -5.65 10.57 -10.59
CA ARG A 138 -5.61 11.94 -11.12
C ARG A 138 -6.43 12.09 -12.39
N GLN A 139 -6.43 11.08 -13.27
CA GLN A 139 -7.26 11.08 -14.47
C GLN A 139 -8.76 11.03 -14.16
N LEU A 140 -9.17 10.48 -13.01
CA LEU A 140 -10.57 10.43 -12.58
C LEU A 140 -11.07 11.75 -11.94
N LEU A 141 -10.18 12.71 -11.67
CA LEU A 141 -10.53 14.06 -11.20
C LEU A 141 -10.86 15.04 -12.34
N HIS A 142 -10.61 14.65 -13.59
CA HIS A 142 -10.78 15.47 -14.79
C HIS A 142 -12.05 15.10 -15.57
#